data_AF-A0A4U7F388-F1
#
_entry.id   AF-A0A4U7F388-F1
#
_cell.length_a   1.000
_cell.length_b   1.000
_cell.length_c   1.000
_cell.angle_alpha   90.00
_cell.angle_beta   90.00
_cell.angle_gamma   90.00
#
_symmetry.space_group_name_H-M   'P 1'
#
loop_
_entity.id
_entity.type
_entity.pdbx_description
1 polymer ?
#
loop_
_entity_poly.entity_id
_entity_poly.type
_entity_poly.pdbx_seq_one_letter_code
_entity_poly.pdbx_strand_id
1 'polypeptide(L)'
;MSSADVAPALLVALGVALCIVALASLPSGSRLRRLYGVADTDDRGARANAAVLAGTGAFLLALAAAIVADVPDRIVAGGALGVSAVGTLGLGWLVRYRDRRELLTTPDVSRERARRLGGAAMATGVLLCFPLVGVLLGASETVIAAVTLFVGGMVGGLVALAYR
;
A
#
# COMPACT_ATOMS: atom_id res chain seq x y z
N MET A 1 -7.39 -17.69 -22.30
CA MET A 1 -6.53 -16.88 -21.43
C MET A 1 -5.25 -17.63 -21.21
N SER A 2 -4.16 -17.10 -21.73
CA SER A 2 -2.81 -17.55 -21.40
C SER A 2 -2.47 -17.13 -19.96
N SER A 3 -1.43 -17.71 -19.36
CA SER A 3 -0.91 -17.25 -18.06
C SER A 3 -0.53 -15.75 -18.08
N ALA A 4 -0.13 -15.22 -19.25
CA ALA A 4 0.20 -13.81 -19.44
C ALA A 4 -1.03 -12.88 -19.34
N ASP A 5 -2.25 -13.37 -19.61
CA ASP A 5 -3.47 -12.58 -19.54
C ASP A 5 -4.02 -12.44 -18.10
N VAL A 6 -3.58 -13.32 -17.18
CA VAL A 6 -4.14 -13.42 -15.83
C VAL A 6 -3.64 -12.27 -14.94
N ALA A 7 -2.34 -11.96 -14.99
CA ALA A 7 -1.74 -10.93 -14.15
C ALA A 7 -2.34 -9.52 -14.36
N PRO A 8 -2.41 -8.97 -15.58
CA PRO A 8 -3.03 -7.67 -15.80
C PRO A 8 -4.53 -7.68 -15.48
N ALA A 9 -5.25 -8.77 -15.78
CA ALA A 9 -6.66 -8.89 -15.43
C ALA A 9 -6.90 -8.85 -13.92
N LEU A 10 -6.07 -9.51 -13.11
CA LEU A 10 -6.13 -9.46 -11.65
C LEU A 10 -5.81 -8.06 -11.10
N LEU A 11 -4.78 -7.40 -11.65
CA LEU A 11 -4.44 -6.03 -11.27
C LEU A 11 -5.58 -5.05 -11.59
N VAL A 12 -6.23 -5.20 -12.76
CA VAL A 12 -7.41 -4.40 -13.11
C VAL A 12 -8.57 -4.69 -12.17
N ALA A 13 -8.90 -5.96 -11.94
CA ALA A 13 -10.00 -6.35 -11.07
C ALA A 13 -9.82 -5.81 -9.64
N LEU A 14 -8.63 -5.99 -9.06
CA LEU A 14 -8.30 -5.47 -7.74
C LEU A 14 -8.28 -3.93 -7.72
N GLY A 15 -7.67 -3.30 -8.72
CA GLY A 15 -7.59 -1.85 -8.82
C GLY A 15 -8.96 -1.19 -8.90
N VAL A 16 -9.82 -1.70 -9.78
CA VAL A 16 -11.22 -1.26 -9.91
C VAL A 16 -11.99 -1.51 -8.62
N ALA A 17 -11.85 -2.69 -8.01
CA ALA A 17 -12.53 -3.00 -6.75
C ALA A 17 -12.15 -2.02 -5.63
N LEU A 18 -10.87 -1.70 -5.48
CA LEU A 18 -10.40 -0.73 -4.49
C LEU A 18 -10.95 0.68 -4.75
N CYS A 19 -10.99 1.12 -6.01
CA CYS A 19 -11.61 2.40 -6.38
C CYS A 19 -13.11 2.43 -6.10
N ILE A 20 -13.83 1.34 -6.38
CA ILE A 20 -15.27 1.22 -6.07
C ILE A 20 -15.49 1.29 -4.56
N VAL A 21 -14.72 0.53 -3.78
CA VAL A 21 -14.81 0.54 -2.31
C VAL A 21 -14.48 1.94 -1.77
N ALA A 22 -13.46 2.61 -2.31
CA ALA A 22 -13.13 3.99 -1.93
C ALA A 22 -14.32 4.92 -2.14
N LEU A 23 -14.93 4.93 -3.33
CA LEU A 23 -16.09 5.76 -3.65
C LEU A 23 -17.30 5.40 -2.78
N ALA A 24 -17.58 4.11 -2.59
CA ALA A 24 -18.72 3.63 -1.81
C ALA A 24 -18.55 3.86 -0.29
N SER A 25 -17.33 4.15 0.18
CA SER A 25 -17.05 4.52 1.57
C SER A 25 -17.27 6.02 1.86
N LEU A 26 -17.38 6.87 0.84
CA LEU A 26 -17.52 8.31 1.01
C LEU A 26 -18.89 8.77 1.54
N PRO A 27 -20.05 8.16 1.21
CA PRO A 27 -21.34 8.60 1.75
C PRO A 27 -21.44 8.41 3.27
N SER A 28 -21.97 9.41 3.97
CA SER A 28 -22.30 9.33 5.40
C SER A 28 -23.33 8.20 5.65
N GLY A 29 -23.04 7.31 6.61
CA GLY A 29 -23.90 6.16 6.92
C GLY A 29 -23.67 4.91 6.05
N SER A 30 -22.66 4.93 5.16
CA SER A 30 -22.27 3.78 4.34
C SER A 30 -21.94 2.57 5.21
N ARG A 31 -22.45 1.39 4.80
CA ARG A 31 -22.10 0.12 5.47
C ARG A 31 -20.60 -0.19 5.41
N LEU A 32 -19.90 0.32 4.40
CA LEU A 32 -18.45 0.16 4.28
C LEU A 32 -17.70 0.96 5.35
N ARG A 33 -18.14 2.19 5.68
CA ARG A 33 -17.54 2.96 6.80
C ARG A 33 -17.59 2.15 8.10
N ARG A 34 -18.77 1.58 8.39
CA ARG A 34 -18.97 0.72 9.56
C ARG A 34 -18.13 -0.56 9.53
N LEU A 35 -17.95 -1.17 8.36
CA LEU A 35 -17.11 -2.37 8.21
C LEU A 35 -15.64 -2.09 8.58
N TYR A 36 -15.13 -0.90 8.24
CA TYR A 36 -13.77 -0.46 8.60
C TYR A 36 -13.68 0.15 10.02
N GLY A 37 -14.78 0.14 10.78
CA GLY A 37 -14.83 0.75 12.12
C GLY A 37 -14.72 2.27 12.11
N VAL A 38 -14.95 2.93 10.97
CA VAL A 38 -14.99 4.40 10.87
C VAL A 38 -16.37 4.85 11.33
N ALA A 39 -16.41 5.72 12.35
CA ALA A 39 -17.66 6.30 12.84
C ALA A 39 -18.40 7.04 11.73
N ASP A 40 -19.74 6.97 11.71
CA ASP A 40 -20.55 7.61 10.65
C ASP A 40 -20.33 9.13 10.57
N THR A 41 -19.89 9.75 11.67
CA THR A 41 -19.56 11.17 11.80
C THR A 41 -18.10 11.53 11.48
N ASP A 42 -17.21 10.56 11.29
CA ASP A 42 -15.79 10.80 11.00
C ASP A 42 -15.52 10.91 9.49
N ASP A 43 -15.92 12.03 8.91
CA ASP A 43 -15.71 12.31 7.49
C ASP A 43 -14.23 12.48 7.11
N ARG A 44 -13.35 12.81 8.05
CA ARG A 44 -11.92 12.95 7.77
C ARG A 44 -11.28 11.56 7.62
N GLY A 45 -11.58 10.64 8.54
CA GLY A 45 -11.15 9.25 8.44
C GLY A 45 -11.71 8.55 7.21
N ALA A 46 -12.99 8.78 6.89
CA ALA A 46 -13.58 8.23 5.67
C ALA A 46 -12.88 8.71 4.40
N ARG A 47 -12.59 10.02 4.28
CA ARG A 47 -11.86 10.58 3.13
C ARG A 47 -10.41 10.11 3.06
N ALA A 48 -9.73 10.02 4.20
CA ALA A 48 -8.36 9.55 4.26
C ALA A 48 -8.24 8.08 3.81
N ASN A 49 -9.11 7.20 4.33
CA ASN A 49 -9.17 5.80 3.90
C ASN A 49 -9.55 5.68 2.42
N ALA A 50 -10.54 6.44 1.95
CA ALA A 50 -10.91 6.47 0.54
C ALA A 50 -9.74 6.92 -0.34
N ALA A 51 -8.95 7.92 0.09
CA ALA A 51 -7.77 8.37 -0.65
C ALA A 51 -6.68 7.30 -0.72
N VAL A 52 -6.42 6.58 0.37
CA VAL A 52 -5.45 5.47 0.39
C VAL A 52 -5.90 4.32 -0.53
N LEU A 53 -7.19 3.94 -0.45
CA LEU A 53 -7.75 2.88 -1.28
C LEU A 53 -7.77 3.26 -2.76
N ALA A 54 -8.22 4.48 -3.10
CA ALA A 54 -8.24 4.98 -4.46
C ALA A 54 -6.82 5.13 -5.03
N GLY A 55 -5.87 5.64 -4.23
CA GLY A 55 -4.47 5.74 -4.63
C GLY A 55 -3.83 4.39 -4.90
N THR A 56 -4.09 3.40 -4.02
CA THR A 56 -3.64 2.01 -4.23
C THR A 56 -4.30 1.40 -5.48
N GLY A 57 -5.61 1.61 -5.66
CA GLY A 57 -6.33 1.11 -6.83
C GLY A 57 -5.81 1.72 -8.13
N ALA A 58 -5.60 3.03 -8.18
CA ALA A 58 -5.02 3.73 -9.32
C ALA A 58 -3.60 3.23 -9.63
N PHE A 59 -2.78 2.96 -8.61
CA PHE A 59 -1.46 2.39 -8.78
C PHE A 59 -1.52 0.98 -9.41
N LEU A 60 -2.42 0.10 -8.96
CA LEU A 60 -2.60 -1.22 -9.57
C LEU A 60 -3.05 -1.13 -11.04
N LEU A 61 -3.96 -0.19 -11.36
CA LEU A 61 -4.39 0.06 -12.73
C LEU A 61 -3.25 0.57 -13.61
N ALA A 62 -2.40 1.45 -13.08
CA ALA A 62 -1.22 1.93 -13.78
C ALA A 62 -0.21 0.79 -14.04
N LEU A 63 -0.01 -0.13 -13.10
CA LEU A 63 0.82 -1.32 -13.31
C LEU A 63 0.23 -2.22 -14.40
N ALA A 64 -1.08 -2.46 -14.37
CA ALA A 64 -1.75 -3.25 -15.41
C ALA A 64 -1.58 -2.61 -16.80
N ALA A 65 -1.76 -1.29 -16.89
CA ALA A 65 -1.58 -0.54 -18.13
C ALA A 65 -0.13 -0.61 -18.64
N ALA A 66 0.86 -0.52 -17.75
CA ALA A 66 2.27 -0.65 -18.12
C ALA A 66 2.60 -2.05 -18.67
N ILE A 67 2.04 -3.10 -18.08
CA ILE A 67 2.21 -4.48 -18.57
C ILE A 67 1.55 -4.64 -19.95
N VAL A 68 0.33 -4.16 -20.12
CA VAL A 68 -0.39 -4.22 -21.42
C VAL A 68 0.31 -3.40 -22.51
N ALA A 69 0.98 -2.32 -22.12
CA ALA A 69 1.78 -1.48 -23.01
C ALA A 69 3.19 -2.02 -23.28
N ASP A 70 3.52 -3.22 -22.80
CA ASP A 70 4.82 -3.89 -22.98
C ASP A 70 6.00 -3.04 -22.50
N VAL A 71 5.80 -2.31 -21.39
CA VAL A 71 6.85 -1.54 -20.74
C VAL A 71 7.88 -2.54 -20.17
N PRO A 72 9.19 -2.30 -20.34
CA PRO A 72 10.22 -3.22 -19.84
C PRO A 72 10.04 -3.57 -18.36
N ASP A 73 10.06 -4.87 -18.04
CA ASP A 73 9.78 -5.38 -16.68
C ASP A 73 10.63 -4.73 -15.59
N ARG A 74 11.89 -4.41 -15.90
CA ARG A 74 12.78 -3.71 -14.95
C ARG A 74 12.31 -2.30 -14.62
N ILE A 75 11.75 -1.59 -15.59
CA ILE A 75 11.18 -0.25 -15.38
C ILE A 75 9.92 -0.36 -14.54
N VAL A 76 9.05 -1.34 -14.84
CA VAL A 76 7.83 -1.60 -14.07
C VAL A 76 8.17 -1.97 -12.62
N ALA A 77 9.09 -2.91 -12.41
CA ALA A 77 9.52 -3.35 -11.09
C ALA A 77 10.20 -2.23 -10.30
N GLY A 78 11.12 -1.49 -10.93
CA GLY A 78 11.80 -0.35 -10.30
C GLY A 78 10.84 0.77 -9.92
N GLY A 79 9.93 1.12 -10.82
CA GLY A 79 8.87 2.10 -10.57
C GLY A 79 7.92 1.66 -9.46
N ALA A 80 7.49 0.39 -9.48
CA ALA A 80 6.58 -0.16 -8.48
C ALA A 80 7.20 -0.13 -7.07
N LEU A 81 8.44 -0.62 -6.94
CA LEU A 81 9.16 -0.62 -5.67
C LEU A 81 9.50 0.81 -5.21
N GLY A 82 9.89 1.69 -6.12
CA GLY A 82 10.18 3.09 -5.80
C GLY A 82 8.97 3.86 -5.29
N VAL A 83 7.84 3.78 -6.00
CA VAL A 83 6.57 4.41 -5.58
C VAL A 83 6.11 3.84 -4.25
N SER A 84 6.21 2.53 -4.05
CA SER A 84 5.84 1.87 -2.80
C SER A 84 6.73 2.31 -1.64
N ALA A 85 8.05 2.37 -1.84
CA ALA A 85 9.01 2.81 -0.83
C ALA A 85 8.72 4.25 -0.38
N VAL A 86 8.60 5.18 -1.34
CA VAL A 86 8.34 6.61 -1.07
C VAL A 86 6.97 6.81 -0.45
N GLY A 87 5.93 6.15 -0.99
CA GLY A 87 4.57 6.24 -0.47
C GLY A 87 4.47 5.76 0.98
N THR A 88 5.08 4.61 1.28
CA THR A 88 5.05 4.04 2.64
C THR A 88 5.85 4.90 3.63
N LEU A 89 7.00 5.44 3.21
CA LEU A 89 7.76 6.42 3.99
C LEU A 89 6.95 7.68 4.28
N GLY A 90 6.31 8.26 3.26
CA GLY A 90 5.51 9.48 3.38
C GLY A 90 4.29 9.28 4.29
N LEU A 91 3.52 8.22 4.08
CA LEU A 91 2.37 7.88 4.92
C LEU A 91 2.80 7.60 6.36
N GLY A 92 3.87 6.82 6.56
CA GLY A 92 4.42 6.54 7.88
C GLY A 92 4.88 7.81 8.60
N TRP A 93 5.53 8.72 7.89
CA TRP A 93 5.95 10.02 8.42
C TRP A 93 4.76 10.89 8.83
N LEU A 94 3.70 10.94 8.02
CA LEU A 94 2.47 11.67 8.34
C LEU A 94 1.82 11.13 9.61
N VAL A 95 1.71 9.80 9.74
CA VAL A 95 1.16 9.17 10.95
C VAL A 95 2.05 9.45 12.16
N ARG A 96 3.37 9.25 12.05
CA ARG A 96 4.30 9.32 13.18
C ARG A 96 4.55 10.74 13.67
N TYR A 97 4.75 11.69 12.76
CA TYR A 97 5.21 13.04 13.09
C TYR A 97 4.14 14.12 12.92
N ARG A 98 3.06 13.87 12.15
CA ARG A 98 1.97 14.83 11.94
C ARG A 98 0.65 14.42 12.59
N ASP A 99 0.65 13.37 13.43
CA ASP A 99 -0.54 12.82 14.13
C ASP A 99 -1.71 12.50 13.18
N ARG A 100 -1.43 12.17 11.91
CA ARG A 100 -2.44 11.83 10.89
C ARG A 100 -2.95 10.40 11.07
N ARG A 101 -3.48 10.10 12.24
CA ARG A 101 -3.93 8.76 12.68
C ARG A 101 -5.06 8.21 11.81
N GLU A 102 -5.83 9.09 11.20
CA GLU A 102 -6.93 8.74 10.32
C GLU A 102 -6.49 8.11 8.99
N LEU A 103 -5.18 8.07 8.70
CA LEU A 103 -4.59 7.30 7.60
C LEU A 103 -4.43 5.81 7.93
N LEU A 104 -4.54 5.42 9.20
CA LEU A 104 -4.50 4.01 9.59
C LEU A 104 -5.87 3.38 9.37
N THR A 105 -5.90 2.19 8.78
CA THR A 105 -7.13 1.40 8.63
C THR A 105 -7.63 0.81 9.95
N THR A 106 -6.90 1.04 11.05
CA THR A 106 -7.25 0.58 12.39
C THR A 106 -8.01 1.70 13.11
N PRO A 107 -9.24 1.46 13.59
CA PRO A 107 -10.03 2.46 14.29
C PRO A 107 -9.46 2.74 15.70
N ASP A 108 -9.71 3.97 16.20
CA ASP A 108 -9.45 4.42 17.58
C ASP A 108 -8.03 4.14 18.13
N VAL A 109 -7.02 4.24 17.27
CA VAL A 109 -5.63 3.99 17.65
C VAL A 109 -5.10 5.09 18.58
N SER A 110 -4.52 4.67 19.70
CA SER A 110 -3.83 5.58 20.63
C SER A 110 -2.66 6.29 19.95
N ARG A 111 -2.32 7.52 20.38
CA ARG A 111 -1.20 8.29 19.81
C ARG A 111 0.11 7.51 19.82
N GLU A 112 0.37 6.79 20.92
CA GLU A 112 1.58 5.98 21.05
C GLU A 112 1.63 4.84 20.04
N ARG A 113 0.54 4.07 19.91
CA ARG A 113 0.44 2.98 18.92
C ARG A 113 0.54 3.52 17.50
N ALA A 114 -0.09 4.65 17.20
CA ALA A 114 0.01 5.28 15.89
C ALA A 114 1.44 5.68 15.55
N ARG A 115 2.20 6.25 16.50
CA ARG A 115 3.62 6.57 16.28
C ARG A 115 4.46 5.33 15.99
N ARG A 116 4.19 4.21 16.67
CA ARG A 116 4.85 2.92 16.42
C ARG A 116 4.51 2.40 15.02
N LEU A 117 3.23 2.38 14.65
CA LEU A 117 2.77 1.96 13.32
C LEU A 117 3.33 2.85 12.20
N GLY A 118 3.34 4.16 12.39
CA GLY A 118 3.98 5.10 11.46
C GLY A 118 5.49 4.85 11.34
N GLY A 119 6.16 4.50 12.44
CA GLY A 119 7.57 4.09 12.43
C GLY A 119 7.80 2.78 11.67
N ALA A 120 6.93 1.78 11.87
CA ALA A 120 6.97 0.51 11.14
C ALA A 120 6.75 0.72 9.64
N ALA A 121 5.82 1.59 9.25
CA ALA A 121 5.60 1.98 7.85
C ALA A 121 6.84 2.68 7.26
N MET A 122 7.45 3.62 7.98
CA MET A 122 8.70 4.24 7.52
C MET A 122 9.81 3.21 7.32
N ALA A 123 10.02 2.32 8.30
CA ALA A 123 10.99 1.24 8.19
C ALA A 123 10.70 0.32 7.00
N THR A 124 9.43 0.02 6.73
CA THR A 124 8.99 -0.73 5.55
C THR A 124 9.44 -0.06 4.26
N GLY A 125 9.21 1.25 4.12
CA GLY A 125 9.65 1.96 2.93
C GLY A 125 11.17 1.97 2.74
N VAL A 126 11.95 2.02 3.84
CA VAL A 126 13.42 1.83 3.78
C VAL A 126 13.78 0.40 3.36
N LEU A 127 13.09 -0.61 3.91
CA LEU A 127 13.35 -2.02 3.59
C LEU A 127 13.03 -2.35 2.14
N LEU A 128 12.06 -1.68 1.52
CA LEU A 128 11.76 -1.83 0.09
C LEU A 128 12.90 -1.33 -0.82
N CYS A 129 13.84 -0.53 -0.31
CA CYS A 129 15.02 -0.12 -1.07
C CYS A 129 15.96 -1.30 -1.38
N PHE A 130 15.97 -2.37 -0.58
CA PHE A 130 16.81 -3.54 -0.84
C PHE A 130 16.45 -4.27 -2.14
N PRO A 131 15.19 -4.73 -2.34
CA PRO A 131 14.80 -5.32 -3.62
C PRO A 131 14.86 -4.30 -4.76
N LEU A 132 14.61 -3.01 -4.51
CA LEU A 132 14.73 -1.95 -5.52
C LEU A 132 16.17 -1.84 -6.05
N VAL A 133 17.17 -1.79 -5.16
CA VAL A 133 18.58 -1.79 -5.55
C VAL A 133 18.92 -3.06 -6.33
N GLY A 134 18.39 -4.21 -5.92
CA GLY A 134 18.53 -5.46 -6.67
C GLY A 134 18.03 -5.33 -8.12
N VAL A 135 16.85 -4.75 -8.34
CA VAL A 135 16.30 -4.50 -9.67
C VAL A 135 17.19 -3.55 -10.47
N LEU A 136 17.62 -2.44 -9.88
CA LEU A 136 18.44 -1.42 -10.56
C LEU A 136 19.83 -1.94 -10.94
N LEU A 137 20.43 -2.80 -10.11
CA LEU A 137 21.71 -3.45 -10.39
C LEU A 137 21.58 -4.69 -11.27
N GLY A 138 20.35 -5.05 -11.67
CA GLY A 138 20.11 -6.17 -12.56
C GLY A 138 20.31 -7.55 -11.94
N ALA A 139 20.02 -7.69 -10.64
CA ALA A 139 19.96 -8.99 -9.97
C ALA A 139 18.97 -9.93 -10.65
N SER A 140 19.15 -11.23 -10.45
CA SER A 140 18.24 -12.24 -10.97
C SER A 140 16.88 -12.18 -10.27
N GLU A 141 15.84 -12.63 -10.96
CA GLU A 141 14.46 -12.67 -10.44
C GLU A 141 14.37 -13.45 -9.12
N THR A 142 15.05 -14.60 -9.02
CA THR A 142 15.07 -15.41 -7.80
C THR A 142 15.63 -14.66 -6.60
N VAL A 143 16.68 -13.86 -6.82
CA VAL A 143 17.29 -13.04 -5.74
C VAL A 143 16.33 -11.93 -5.33
N ILE A 144 15.72 -11.24 -6.30
CA ILE A 144 14.74 -10.17 -6.03
C ILE A 144 13.54 -10.74 -5.26
N ALA A 145 13.01 -11.89 -5.67
CA ALA A 145 11.90 -12.56 -5.01
C ALA A 145 12.25 -12.98 -3.58
N ALA A 146 13.41 -13.61 -3.36
CA ALA A 146 13.87 -14.02 -2.04
C ALA A 146 14.02 -12.83 -1.08
N VAL A 147 14.65 -11.74 -1.54
CA VAL A 147 14.81 -10.50 -0.75
C VAL A 147 13.45 -9.87 -0.46
N THR A 148 12.55 -9.82 -1.44
CA THR A 148 11.21 -9.25 -1.27
C THR A 148 10.40 -10.04 -0.23
N LEU A 149 10.47 -11.38 -0.27
CA LEU A 149 9.83 -12.24 0.74
C LEU A 149 10.40 -12.03 2.13
N PHE A 150 11.73 -11.95 2.25
CA PHE A 150 12.40 -11.67 3.52
C PHE A 150 11.98 -10.31 4.09
N VAL A 151 11.95 -9.27 3.25
CA VAL A 151 11.44 -7.95 3.62
C VAL A 151 9.98 -8.04 4.08
N GLY A 152 9.13 -8.78 3.36
CA GLY A 152 7.73 -9.00 3.76
C GLY A 152 7.61 -9.60 5.17
N GLY A 153 8.43 -10.60 5.50
CA GLY A 153 8.50 -11.19 6.84
C GLY A 153 8.92 -10.18 7.92
N MET A 154 9.97 -9.40 7.65
CA MET A 154 10.44 -8.33 8.54
C MET A 154 9.36 -7.28 8.80
N VAL A 155 8.68 -6.84 7.74
CA VAL A 155 7.58 -5.87 7.81
C VAL A 155 6.43 -6.40 8.64
N GLY A 156 6.03 -7.66 8.42
CA GLY A 156 5.02 -8.33 9.25
C GLY A 156 5.40 -8.34 10.74
N GLY A 157 6.67 -8.63 11.04
CA GLY A 157 7.21 -8.57 12.40
C GLY A 157 7.16 -7.16 13.00
N LEU A 158 7.59 -6.14 12.26
CA LEU A 158 7.55 -4.74 12.71
C LEU A 158 6.13 -4.26 13.00
N VAL A 159 5.17 -4.60 12.13
CA VAL A 159 3.76 -4.28 12.33
C VAL A 159 3.21 -4.99 13.56
N ALA A 160 3.48 -6.30 13.71
CA ALA A 160 3.05 -7.06 14.89
C ALA A 160 3.61 -6.50 16.20
N LEU A 161 4.88 -6.07 16.20
CA LEU A 161 5.52 -5.41 17.34
C LEU A 161 4.89 -4.04 17.64
N ALA A 162 4.52 -3.29 16.60
CA ALA A 162 3.87 -1.98 16.79
C ALA A 162 2.47 -2.09 17.42
N TYR A 163 1.81 -3.24 17.35
CA TYR A 163 0.53 -3.51 18.02
C TYR A 163 0.67 -3.85 19.51
N ARG A 164 1.86 -4.29 19.95
CA ARG A 164 2.19 -4.56 21.36
C ARG A 164 2.53 -3.25 22.08
#